data_AF-A0A1V5GXC3-F1
#
_entry.id   AF-A0A1V5GXC3-F1
#
_cell.length_a   1.000
_cell.length_b   1.000
_cell.length_c   1.000
_cell.angle_alpha   90.00
_cell.angle_beta   90.00
_cell.angle_gamma   90.00
#
_symmetry.space_group_name_H-M   'P 1'
#
loop_
_entity.id
_entity.type
_entity.pdbx_description
1 polymer ?
#
loop_
_entity_poly.entity_id
_entity_poly.type
_entity_poly.pdbx_seq_one_letter_code
_entity_poly.pdbx_strand_id
1 'polypeptide(L)' 'MRKHYDFSKMKSRPNPYAAKLKTPISIRLSPETIAHFRSIAAETGMPYQRVINLYLDDCAARDVRLDLSWRPRASVRR' A
#
# COMPACT_ATOMS: atom_id res chain seq x y z
N MET A 1 -22.64 -9.24 -32.75
CA MET A 1 -21.61 -8.27 -32.28
C MET A 1 -21.27 -7.32 -33.43
N ARG A 2 -21.18 -6.00 -33.21
CA ARG A 2 -20.89 -5.03 -34.30
C ARG A 2 -19.42 -5.17 -34.75
N LYS A 3 -19.18 -5.11 -36.07
CA LYS A 3 -17.85 -5.31 -36.68
C LYS A 3 -16.88 -4.15 -36.44
N HIS A 4 -17.38 -2.92 -36.31
CA HIS A 4 -16.57 -1.74 -36.03
C HIS A 4 -17.31 -0.76 -35.11
N TYR A 5 -16.56 -0.20 -34.17
CA TYR A 5 -16.97 0.91 -33.33
C TYR A 5 -16.16 2.13 -33.73
N ASP A 6 -16.85 3.24 -33.99
CA ASP A 6 -16.25 4.55 -34.25
C ASP A 6 -16.10 5.30 -32.92
N PHE A 7 -14.89 5.29 -32.37
CA PHE A 7 -14.57 5.91 -31.08
C PHE A 7 -14.45 7.44 -31.17
N SER A 8 -14.47 8.04 -32.36
CA SER A 8 -14.34 9.49 -32.55
C SER A 8 -15.57 10.27 -32.06
N LYS A 9 -16.75 9.64 -32.06
CA LYS A 9 -18.03 10.25 -31.61
C LYS A 9 -18.39 9.91 -30.17
N MET A 10 -17.54 9.14 -29.48
CA MET A 10 -17.83 8.66 -28.13
C MET A 10 -17.44 9.74 -27.10
N LYS A 11 -18.40 10.20 -26.29
CA LYS A 11 -18.12 11.10 -25.16
C LYS A 11 -17.24 10.34 -24.15
N SER A 12 -15.94 10.66 -24.13
CA SER A 12 -15.00 10.10 -23.17
C SER A 12 -15.47 10.43 -21.75
N ARG A 13 -15.85 9.40 -21.00
CA ARG A 13 -16.13 9.51 -19.56
C ARG A 13 -14.97 8.86 -18.82
N PRO A 14 -14.24 9.60 -17.97
CA PRO A 14 -13.18 9.01 -17.17
C PRO A 14 -13.76 7.89 -16.31
N ASN A 15 -13.03 6.78 -16.21
CA ASN A 15 -13.46 5.65 -15.39
C ASN A 15 -13.57 6.10 -13.92
N PRO A 16 -14.78 6.09 -13.31
CA PRO A 16 -14.97 6.51 -11.92
C PRO A 16 -14.23 5.62 -10.92
N TYR A 17 -13.79 4.42 -11.34
CA TYR A 17 -13.01 3.50 -10.53
C TYR A 17 -11.50 3.68 -10.67
N ALA A 18 -11.04 4.59 -11.55
CA ALA A 18 -9.61 4.85 -11.73
C ALA A 18 -8.93 5.29 -10.42
N ALA A 19 -9.62 6.08 -9.59
CA ALA A 19 -9.14 6.52 -8.28
C ALA A 19 -9.05 5.39 -7.23
N LYS A 20 -9.69 4.24 -7.48
CA LYS A 20 -9.69 3.08 -6.59
C LYS A 20 -8.65 2.03 -6.97
N LEU A 21 -7.87 2.28 -8.03
CA LEU A 21 -6.80 1.36 -8.41
C LEU A 21 -5.71 1.39 -7.33
N LYS A 22 -5.24 0.19 -6.98
CA LYS A 22 -4.08 0.03 -6.11
C LYS A 22 -2.86 0.64 -6.80
N THR A 23 -2.18 1.55 -6.11
CA THR A 23 -0.90 2.06 -6.55
C THR A 23 0.19 1.05 -6.19
N PRO A 24 0.96 0.54 -7.16
CA PRO A 24 2.10 -0.31 -6.86
C PRO A 24 3.18 0.53 -6.18
N ILE A 25 3.69 0.04 -5.05
CA ILE A 25 4.77 0.69 -4.30
C ILE A 25 5.90 -0.29 -4.03
N SER A 26 7.12 0.23 -4.01
CA SER A 26 8.32 -0.51 -3.62
C SER A 26 8.80 0.01 -2.28
N ILE A 27 8.67 -0.80 -1.22
CA ILE A 27 9.14 -0.47 0.13
C ILE A 27 10.29 -1.41 0.50
N ARG A 28 11.35 -0.87 1.09
CA ARG A 28 12.42 -1.68 1.70
C ARG A 28 12.00 -2.11 3.10
N LEU A 29 11.96 -3.42 3.33
CA LEU A 29 11.65 -4.01 4.62
C LEU A 29 12.83 -4.88 5.06
N SER A 30 13.07 -4.99 6.37
CA SER A 30 14.08 -5.91 6.88
C SER A 30 13.62 -7.37 6.67
N PRO A 31 14.56 -8.32 6.55
CA PRO A 31 14.21 -9.74 6.43
C PRO A 31 13.34 -10.25 7.59
N GLU A 32 13.61 -9.78 8.81
CA GLU A 32 12.87 -10.14 10.02
C GLU A 32 11.41 -9.67 9.97
N THR A 33 11.17 -8.44 9.52
CA THR A 33 9.81 -7.92 9.32
C THR A 33 9.04 -8.74 8.29
N ILE A 34 9.69 -9.14 7.19
CA ILE A 34 9.06 -9.99 6.18
C ILE A 34 8.72 -11.36 6.76
N ALA A 35 9.62 -11.96 7.55
CA ALA A 35 9.39 -13.26 8.19
C ALA A 35 8.19 -13.20 9.16
N HIS A 36 8.09 -12.15 9.97
CA HIS A 36 6.97 -11.93 10.88
C HIS A 36 5.62 -11.90 10.14
N PHE A 37 5.49 -11.07 9.10
CA PHE A 37 4.24 -10.99 8.35
C PHE A 37 3.93 -12.26 7.54
N ARG A 38 4.93 -13.07 7.18
CA ARG A 38 4.70 -14.39 6.55
C ARG A 38 4.12 -15.40 7.53
N SER A 39 4.50 -15.36 8.81
CA SER A 39 3.88 -16.20 9.85
C SER A 39 2.41 -15.83 10.04
N ILE A 40 2.10 -14.53 10.18
CA ILE A 40 0.71 -14.06 10.30
C ILE A 40 -0.11 -14.41 9.05
N ALA A 41 0.49 -14.29 7.86
CA ALA A 41 -0.14 -14.70 6.61
C ALA A 41 -0.50 -16.19 6.57
N ALA A 42 0.36 -17.06 7.11
CA ALA A 42 0.11 -18.49 7.18
C ALA A 42 -1.05 -18.82 8.13
N GLU A 43 -1.16 -18.11 9.25
CA GLU A 43 -2.26 -18.26 10.22
C GLU A 43 -3.59 -17.74 9.69
N THR A 44 -3.57 -16.59 8.98
CA THR A 44 -4.80 -15.92 8.49
C THR A 44 -5.25 -16.41 7.11
N GLY A 45 -4.43 -17.18 6.41
CA GLY A 45 -4.69 -17.62 5.03
C GLY A 45 -4.65 -16.48 4.00
N MET A 46 -4.17 -15.29 4.37
CA MET A 46 -4.07 -14.13 3.48
C MET A 46 -2.64 -13.94 2.99
N PRO A 47 -2.42 -13.43 1.76
CA PRO A 47 -1.08 -13.08 1.29
C PRO A 47 -0.41 -12.05 2.21
N TYR A 48 0.88 -12.22 2.51
CA TYR A 48 1.61 -11.33 3.42
C TYR A 48 1.58 -9.86 2.98
N GLN A 49 1.54 -9.57 1.68
CA GLN A 49 1.40 -8.20 1.18
C GLN A 49 0.06 -7.58 1.57
N ARG A 50 -1.02 -8.37 1.59
CA ARG A 50 -2.34 -7.91 2.04
C ARG A 50 -2.35 -7.66 3.54
N VAL A 51 -1.74 -8.56 4.31
CA VAL A 51 -1.60 -8.39 5.77
C VAL A 51 -0.84 -7.09 6.07
N ILE A 52 0.32 -6.87 5.44
CA ILE A 52 1.10 -5.63 5.61
C ILE A 52 0.23 -4.40 5.32
N ASN A 53 -0.52 -4.40 4.22
CA ASN A 53 -1.38 -3.27 3.88
C ASN A 53 -2.45 -3.00 4.95
N LEU A 54 -3.12 -4.05 5.44
CA LEU A 54 -4.15 -3.90 6.48
C LEU A 54 -3.58 -3.33 7.78
N TYR A 55 -2.37 -3.73 8.18
CA TYR A 55 -1.71 -3.16 9.34
C TYR A 55 -1.37 -1.69 9.15
N LEU A 56 -0.91 -1.30 7.95
CA LEU A 56 -0.62 0.10 7.64
C LEU A 56 -1.90 0.94 7.62
N ASP A 57 -3.00 0.40 7.09
CA ASP A 57 -4.32 1.04 7.09
C ASP A 57 -4.83 1.24 8.53
N ASP A 58 -4.66 0.25 9.41
CA ASP A 58 -5.03 0.36 10.84
C ASP A 58 -4.19 1.42 11.56
N CYS A 59 -2.88 1.43 11.34
CA CYS A 59 -1.99 2.45 11.90
C CYS A 59 -2.40 3.86 11.48
N ALA A 60 -2.76 4.05 10.21
CA ALA A 60 -3.24 5.34 9.70
C ALA A 60 -4.60 5.72 10.29
N ALA A 61 -5.53 4.77 10.39
CA ALA A 61 -6.86 4.99 10.98
C ALA A 61 -6.80 5.40 12.46
N ARG A 62 -5.79 4.92 13.18
CA ARG A 62 -5.57 5.17 14.61
C ARG A 62 -4.67 6.37 14.92
N ASP A 63 -4.23 7.11 13.89
CA ASP A 63 -3.19 8.16 13.99
C ASP A 63 -1.97 7.72 14.80
N VAL A 64 -1.53 6.46 14.61
CA VAL A 64 -0.36 5.93 15.33
C VAL A 64 0.87 6.67 14.85
N ARG A 65 1.47 7.47 15.74
CA ARG A 65 2.70 8.20 15.47
C ARG A 65 3.91 7.35 15.81
N LEU A 66 4.91 7.44 14.94
CA LEU A 66 6.20 6.80 15.19
C LEU A 66 6.84 7.45 16.42
N ASP A 67 7.08 6.65 17.46
CA ASP A 67 7.91 7.10 18.57
C ASP A 67 9.38 7.15 18.12
N LEU A 68 9.96 8.34 18.23
CA LEU A 68 11.35 8.64 17.89
C LEU A 68 12.24 8.80 19.13
N SER A 69 11.74 8.48 20.32
CA SER A 69 12.47 8.55 21.60
C SER A 69 13.82 7.82 21.58
N TRP A 70 13.94 6.75 20.79
CA TRP A 70 15.15 5.96 20.63
C TRP A 70 16.17 6.54 19.65
N ARG A 71 15.82 7.55 18.84
CA ARG A 71 16.80 8.20 17.97
C ARG A 71 17.65 9.17 18.79
N PRO A 72 18.99 9.00 18.83
CA PRO A 72 19.85 10.05 19.34
C PRO A 72 19.55 11.32 18.53
N ARG A 73 19.36 12.46 19.21
CA ARG A 73 19.24 13.76 18.53
C ARG A 73 20.37 13.85 17.51
N ALA A 74 20.01 14.01 16.24
CA ALA A 74 21.00 14.25 15.20
C ALA A 74 21.83 15.47 15.64
N SER A 75 23.09 15.24 16.02
CA SER A 75 24.03 16.32 16.24
C SER A 75 24.16 17.03 14.90
N VAL A 76 23.58 18.22 14.81
CA VAL A 76 23.78 19.14 13.69
C VAL A 76 25.29 19.36 13.61
N ARG A 77 25.95 18.66 12.68
CA ARG A 77 27.31 19.00 12.28
C ARG A 77 27.20 20.31 11.51
N ARG A 78 27.61 21.40 12.16
CA ARG A 78 28.05 22.62 11.46
C ARG A 78 29.35 22.35 10.74
#